data_AF-A0A3D2J029-F1
#
_entry.id   AF-A0A3D2J029-F1
#
_cell.length_a   1.000
_cell.length_b   1.000
_cell.length_c   1.000
_cell.angle_alpha   90.00
_cell.angle_beta   90.00
_cell.angle_gamma   90.00
#
_symmetry.space_group_name_H-M   'P 1'
#
loop_
_entity.id
_entity.type
_entity.pdbx_description
1 polymer ?
#
loop_
_entity_poly.entity_id
_entity_poly.type
_entity_poly.pdbx_seq_one_letter_code
_entity_poly.pdbx_strand_id
1 'polypeptide(L)'
;MTKEKKYMIIGIFILMITLVGGVGTYAWFTWKSTSNTSLTMTIGKMADVTFSSGNDISTNKLAPVYNYTDGEKTTFIINNRDTTNTFLKYKILLDITSIADELKSTNLKYKLLSNNTILAEGSFSTFANGSTNTLYEDTLNTGVTDFVFYLYIDGNEENNLNMMNKQLNGTLKVTTESSPVNFASYVDTKYSTSTKTVVTNNNISYNYVPSLSLINDKQGGTALDEDGNIRYYGASPNNYVYFNCSTYPTTNCELWRIIGTFGDKIKIVRNESIGKYSWDNKDKTTGAETNYGKNDWTDARLMKLLNPGYDNESVGGSLYYNAKSGTCYVNQNNATTACNFTSTGIKNDTTKNIIAEVTYNTAGYNDATLYPNEIYTYERGSTVYSGRQTTWTGKIGLMYPSDYGYASDLTKCREKINNYNASTCSQNNWIYNMGSLWLLTHDSARSDRNWSINSSGNASVNGNGNGGTSNGLLVFPSLFLSSGVKIISGNGSINNPYQLGV
;
A
#
# COMPACT_ATOMS: atom_id res chain seq x y z
N MET A 1 -22.92 49.86 -13.43
CA MET A 1 -23.54 49.59 -12.11
C MET A 1 -24.15 50.90 -11.60
N THR A 2 -25.47 50.99 -11.48
CA THR A 2 -26.17 52.21 -11.05
C THR A 2 -25.80 52.57 -9.60
N LYS A 3 -25.81 53.88 -9.28
CA LYS A 3 -25.37 54.45 -7.99
C LYS A 3 -26.03 53.74 -6.79
N GLU A 4 -27.28 53.34 -6.95
CA GLU A 4 -28.10 52.59 -5.97
C GLU A 4 -27.54 51.20 -5.64
N LYS A 5 -27.03 50.46 -6.64
CA LYS A 5 -26.45 49.12 -6.44
C LYS A 5 -25.12 49.16 -5.67
N LYS A 6 -24.37 50.27 -5.75
CA LYS A 6 -23.14 50.46 -4.94
C LYS A 6 -23.48 50.73 -3.46
N TYR A 7 -24.53 51.51 -3.18
CA TYR A 7 -24.94 51.79 -1.80
C TYR A 7 -25.54 50.56 -1.10
N MET A 8 -26.25 49.70 -1.83
CA MET A 8 -26.78 48.43 -1.30
C MET A 8 -25.67 47.46 -0.88
N ILE A 9 -24.60 47.34 -1.67
CA ILE A 9 -23.46 46.46 -1.34
C ILE A 9 -22.66 47.00 -0.16
N ILE A 10 -22.45 48.32 -0.09
CA ILE A 10 -21.76 48.96 1.03
C ILE A 10 -22.58 48.81 2.33
N GLY A 11 -23.91 48.93 2.24
CA GLY A 11 -24.82 48.71 3.37
C GLY A 11 -24.77 47.27 3.91
N ILE A 12 -24.72 46.27 3.03
CA ILE A 12 -24.60 44.85 3.42
C ILE A 12 -23.23 44.55 4.05
N PHE A 13 -22.15 45.17 3.56
CA PHE A 13 -20.82 45.02 4.14
C PHE A 13 -20.71 45.63 5.55
N ILE A 14 -21.33 46.80 5.76
CA ILE A 14 -21.35 47.45 7.09
C ILE A 14 -22.18 46.62 8.08
N LEU A 15 -23.32 46.06 7.63
CA LEU A 15 -24.15 45.16 8.45
C LEU A 15 -23.37 43.89 8.86
N MET A 16 -22.61 43.30 7.93
CA MET A 16 -21.75 42.14 8.20
C MET A 16 -20.65 42.45 9.22
N ILE A 17 -20.01 43.62 9.15
CA ILE A 17 -18.97 44.00 10.11
C ILE A 17 -19.57 44.25 11.50
N THR A 18 -20.79 44.80 11.60
CA THR A 18 -21.48 44.98 12.89
C THR A 18 -21.91 43.65 13.54
N LEU A 19 -22.17 42.60 12.75
CA LEU A 19 -22.51 41.26 13.24
C LEU A 19 -21.31 40.50 13.84
N VAL A 20 -20.08 40.90 13.52
CA VAL A 20 -18.84 40.27 14.06
C VAL A 20 -18.37 40.98 15.35
N GLY A 21 -18.85 42.19 15.61
CA GLY A 21 -18.40 43.04 16.74
C GLY A 21 -19.10 42.84 18.08
N GLY A 22 -20.09 41.96 18.20
CA GLY A 22 -20.88 41.78 19.43
C GLY A 22 -21.09 40.32 19.81
N VAL A 23 -20.24 39.82 20.70
CA VAL A 23 -20.45 38.68 21.61
C VAL A 23 -21.70 37.79 21.40
N GLY A 24 -21.48 36.54 20.97
CA GLY A 24 -22.40 35.42 21.22
C GLY A 24 -22.66 34.48 20.04
N THR A 25 -22.19 33.23 20.18
CA THR A 25 -22.75 31.97 19.63
C THR A 25 -23.23 31.89 18.18
N TYR A 26 -22.56 31.01 17.40
CA TYR A 26 -22.96 30.35 16.15
C TYR A 26 -24.15 30.96 15.37
N ALA A 27 -23.85 31.64 14.26
CA ALA A 27 -24.85 31.99 13.26
C ALA A 27 -25.36 30.73 12.56
N TRP A 28 -26.63 30.38 12.80
CA TRP A 28 -27.41 29.52 11.91
C TRP A 28 -27.77 30.33 10.66
N PHE A 29 -27.18 30.00 9.53
CA PHE A 29 -27.62 30.56 8.24
C PHE A 29 -28.83 29.78 7.74
N THR A 30 -30.05 30.22 8.09
CA THR A 30 -31.26 29.74 7.40
C THR A 30 -31.55 30.64 6.22
N TRP A 31 -31.32 30.16 5.00
CA TRP A 31 -31.71 30.81 3.75
C TRP A 31 -32.88 30.06 3.11
N LYS A 32 -33.92 30.78 2.68
CA LYS A 32 -35.08 30.22 1.97
C LYS A 32 -35.36 31.09 0.75
N SER A 33 -34.97 30.63 -0.43
CA SER A 33 -35.32 31.25 -1.73
C SER A 33 -36.29 30.33 -2.48
N THR A 34 -37.21 30.93 -3.22
CA THR A 34 -38.15 30.25 -4.13
C THR A 34 -37.54 29.97 -5.51
N SER A 35 -36.30 30.39 -5.74
CA SER A 35 -35.49 30.08 -6.92
C SER A 35 -34.17 29.45 -6.49
N ASN A 36 -34.02 28.15 -6.80
CA ASN A 36 -32.85 27.27 -6.63
C ASN A 36 -31.75 27.77 -5.67
N THR A 37 -31.86 27.39 -4.40
CA THR A 37 -30.86 27.66 -3.36
C THR A 37 -29.76 26.61 -3.38
N SER A 38 -28.86 26.63 -4.38
CA SER A 38 -27.72 25.71 -4.34
C SER A 38 -26.73 26.12 -3.26
N LEU A 39 -26.39 25.21 -2.33
CA LEU A 39 -25.31 25.38 -1.35
C LEU A 39 -24.08 24.65 -1.85
N THR A 40 -23.03 25.39 -2.22
CA THR A 40 -21.73 24.80 -2.54
C THR A 40 -20.80 24.93 -1.35
N MET A 41 -20.31 23.79 -0.87
CA MET A 41 -19.28 23.68 0.15
C MET A 41 -17.97 23.24 -0.52
N THR A 42 -16.94 24.07 -0.44
CA THR A 42 -15.59 23.68 -0.86
C THR A 42 -14.92 22.94 0.28
N ILE A 43 -14.56 21.68 0.05
CA ILE A 43 -13.92 20.81 1.04
C ILE A 43 -12.43 20.71 0.71
N GLY A 44 -11.60 21.45 1.45
CA GLY A 44 -10.16 21.54 1.19
C GLY A 44 -9.84 22.23 -0.14
N LYS A 45 -8.77 21.79 -0.82
CA LYS A 45 -8.36 22.32 -2.14
C LYS A 45 -8.91 21.53 -3.33
N MET A 46 -9.55 20.38 -3.10
CA MET A 46 -9.68 19.32 -4.11
C MET A 46 -11.12 18.91 -4.44
N ALA A 47 -12.12 19.32 -3.67
CA ALA A 47 -13.50 18.94 -3.95
C ALA A 47 -14.49 20.08 -3.69
N ASP A 48 -15.48 20.20 -4.57
CA ASP A 48 -16.67 21.00 -4.32
C ASP A 48 -17.85 20.03 -4.13
N VAL A 49 -18.63 20.23 -3.07
CA VAL A 49 -19.88 19.51 -2.85
C VAL A 49 -21.02 20.50 -2.97
N THR A 50 -21.91 20.27 -3.93
CA THR A 50 -23.03 21.19 -4.21
C THR A 50 -24.35 20.52 -3.92
N PHE A 51 -25.08 21.01 -2.93
CA PHE A 51 -26.45 20.58 -2.61
C PHE A 51 -27.44 21.47 -3.34
N SER A 52 -28.44 20.88 -4.01
CA SER A 52 -29.42 21.63 -4.79
C SER A 52 -30.46 22.38 -3.95
N SER A 53 -30.75 21.86 -2.75
CA SER A 53 -31.80 22.32 -1.83
C SER A 53 -31.30 22.59 -0.41
N GLY A 54 -29.98 22.72 -0.23
CA GLY A 54 -29.32 22.70 1.08
C GLY A 54 -29.01 21.28 1.56
N ASN A 55 -28.21 21.17 2.62
CA ASN A 55 -27.72 19.90 3.16
C ASN A 55 -28.49 19.42 4.41
N ASP A 56 -29.45 20.21 4.90
CA ASP A 56 -30.30 19.82 6.02
C ASP A 56 -31.38 18.83 5.58
N ILE A 57 -31.64 17.83 6.43
CA ILE A 57 -32.76 16.89 6.29
C ILE A 57 -33.87 17.16 7.32
N SER A 58 -33.94 18.42 7.78
CA SER A 58 -34.84 18.81 8.86
C SER A 58 -36.29 18.84 8.38
N THR A 59 -37.11 17.91 8.89
CA THR A 59 -38.52 17.77 8.50
C THR A 59 -39.41 17.44 9.70
N ASN A 60 -40.62 17.99 9.65
CA ASN A 60 -41.72 17.68 10.56
C ASN A 60 -42.99 17.27 9.80
N LYS A 61 -42.84 16.90 8.52
CA LYS A 61 -43.95 16.58 7.60
C LYS A 61 -43.85 15.16 7.04
N LEU A 62 -43.02 14.31 7.63
CA LEU A 62 -42.92 12.92 7.19
C LEU A 62 -44.28 12.24 7.27
N ALA A 63 -44.67 11.63 6.17
CA ALA A 63 -45.86 10.82 6.03
C ALA A 63 -45.46 9.44 5.47
N PRO A 64 -46.22 8.38 5.78
CA PRO A 64 -45.98 7.06 5.19
C PRO A 64 -46.20 7.09 3.68
N VAL A 65 -45.31 6.44 2.93
CA VAL A 65 -45.38 6.32 1.47
C VAL A 65 -45.19 4.87 1.03
N TYR A 66 -45.87 4.47 -0.04
CA TYR A 66 -45.74 3.11 -0.60
C TYR A 66 -44.45 2.93 -1.41
N ASN A 67 -43.98 4.00 -2.07
CA ASN A 67 -42.74 4.01 -2.83
C ASN A 67 -41.76 5.04 -2.26
N TYR A 68 -40.49 4.65 -2.11
CA TYR A 68 -39.45 5.51 -1.54
C TYR A 68 -39.22 6.79 -2.36
N THR A 69 -39.54 6.77 -3.66
CA THR A 69 -39.40 7.94 -4.53
C THR A 69 -40.37 9.06 -4.20
N ASP A 70 -41.44 8.75 -3.48
CA ASP A 70 -42.47 9.70 -3.03
C ASP A 70 -42.11 10.33 -1.68
N GLY A 71 -41.02 9.87 -1.05
CA GLY A 71 -40.48 10.44 0.19
C GLY A 71 -39.77 11.77 0.00
N GLU A 72 -39.23 12.29 1.11
CA GLU A 72 -38.36 13.47 1.09
C GLU A 72 -37.04 13.12 0.40
N LYS A 73 -36.48 14.06 -0.36
CA LYS A 73 -35.20 13.83 -1.05
C LYS A 73 -34.30 15.04 -1.04
N THR A 74 -33.00 14.77 -0.98
CA THR A 74 -31.93 15.75 -1.10
C THR A 74 -30.98 15.29 -2.20
N THR A 75 -30.65 16.18 -3.15
CA THR A 75 -29.67 15.88 -4.19
C THR A 75 -28.40 16.68 -3.99
N PHE A 76 -27.26 16.04 -4.21
CA PHE A 76 -25.96 16.69 -4.14
C PHE A 76 -24.97 16.11 -5.12
N ILE A 77 -23.97 16.92 -5.44
CA ILE A 77 -22.95 16.63 -6.43
C ILE A 77 -21.60 16.66 -5.72
N ILE A 78 -20.78 15.64 -5.93
CA ILE A 78 -19.37 15.68 -5.54
C ILE A 78 -18.55 15.89 -6.82
N ASN A 79 -17.84 17.01 -6.89
CA ASN A 79 -16.94 17.35 -7.98
C ASN A 79 -15.49 17.21 -7.50
N ASN A 80 -14.75 16.23 -8.03
CA ASN A 80 -13.30 16.14 -7.83
C ASN A 80 -12.62 17.18 -8.72
N ARG A 81 -12.13 18.26 -8.11
CA ARG A 81 -11.41 19.36 -8.76
C ARG A 81 -9.94 19.06 -9.01
N ASP A 82 -9.44 17.93 -8.53
CA ASP A 82 -8.06 17.55 -8.77
C ASP A 82 -7.88 17.11 -10.23
N THR A 83 -7.18 17.94 -11.00
CA THR A 83 -6.84 17.68 -12.40
C THR A 83 -5.57 16.83 -12.57
N THR A 84 -4.96 16.36 -11.47
CA THR A 84 -3.67 15.65 -11.47
C THR A 84 -3.81 14.11 -11.46
N ASN A 85 -4.97 13.56 -11.80
CA ASN A 85 -5.27 12.11 -11.81
C ASN A 85 -5.14 11.41 -10.44
N THR A 86 -5.31 12.13 -9.33
CA THR A 86 -5.43 11.49 -8.01
C THR A 86 -6.90 11.15 -7.73
N PHE A 87 -7.13 10.03 -7.05
CA PHE A 87 -8.46 9.66 -6.58
C PHE A 87 -8.79 10.42 -5.30
N LEU A 88 -9.96 11.07 -5.25
CA LEU A 88 -10.52 11.67 -4.07
C LEU A 88 -11.25 10.59 -3.27
N LYS A 89 -10.73 10.20 -2.11
CA LYS A 89 -11.49 9.35 -1.19
C LYS A 89 -12.51 10.22 -0.46
N TYR A 90 -13.78 9.79 -0.46
CA TYR A 90 -14.86 10.53 0.18
C TYR A 90 -15.75 9.63 1.04
N LYS A 91 -16.38 10.23 2.04
CA LYS A 91 -17.42 9.61 2.88
C LYS A 91 -18.65 10.49 2.87
N ILE A 92 -19.83 9.88 2.75
CA ILE A 92 -21.14 10.50 2.91
C ILE A 92 -21.64 10.12 4.29
N LEU A 93 -21.88 11.13 5.12
CA LEU A 93 -22.22 11.03 6.53
C LEU A 93 -23.57 11.71 6.77
N LEU A 94 -24.29 11.24 7.77
CA LEU A 94 -25.50 11.87 8.29
C LEU A 94 -25.32 12.19 9.78
N ASP A 95 -25.22 13.48 10.07
CA ASP A 95 -25.16 14.02 11.43
C ASP A 95 -26.58 14.24 11.95
N ILE A 96 -26.97 13.56 13.03
CA ILE A 96 -28.28 13.70 13.64
C ILE A 96 -28.19 14.67 14.80
N THR A 97 -28.82 15.83 14.65
CA THR A 97 -28.96 16.81 15.74
C THR A 97 -30.01 16.34 16.74
N SER A 98 -31.19 15.94 16.25
CA SER A 98 -32.27 15.42 17.08
C SER A 98 -33.22 14.55 16.28
N ILE A 99 -33.68 13.45 16.86
CA ILE A 99 -34.68 12.54 16.31
C ILE A 99 -35.68 12.19 17.41
N ALA A 100 -36.97 12.29 17.11
CA ALA A 100 -38.05 11.85 17.99
C ALA A 100 -37.97 10.33 18.23
N ASP A 101 -38.33 9.86 19.43
CA ASP A 101 -38.19 8.44 19.77
C ASP A 101 -39.05 7.53 18.88
N GLU A 102 -40.22 8.00 18.44
CA GLU A 102 -41.08 7.27 17.51
C GLU A 102 -40.45 7.08 16.13
N LEU A 103 -39.49 7.94 15.76
CA LEU A 103 -38.76 7.85 14.50
C LEU A 103 -37.54 6.93 14.55
N LYS A 104 -37.10 6.50 15.74
CA LYS A 104 -36.02 5.51 15.93
C LYS A 104 -36.54 4.10 15.65
N SER A 105 -36.92 3.86 14.41
CA SER A 105 -37.67 2.66 14.00
C SER A 105 -37.08 2.06 12.72
N THR A 106 -37.36 0.78 12.52
CA THR A 106 -37.12 0.09 11.24
C THR A 106 -37.97 0.64 10.10
N ASN A 107 -39.06 1.35 10.42
CA ASN A 107 -40.00 1.89 9.43
C ASN A 107 -39.56 3.24 8.87
N LEU A 108 -38.71 4.01 9.57
CA LEU A 108 -38.05 5.17 8.97
C LEU A 108 -36.81 4.69 8.24
N LYS A 109 -36.79 4.85 6.93
CA LYS A 109 -35.76 4.29 6.04
C LYS A 109 -35.08 5.39 5.22
N TYR A 110 -33.87 5.07 4.77
CA TYR A 110 -33.17 5.88 3.78
C TYR A 110 -32.70 5.04 2.60
N LYS A 111 -32.53 5.70 1.45
CA LYS A 111 -31.78 5.17 0.30
C LYS A 111 -30.85 6.25 -0.24
N LEU A 112 -29.61 5.87 -0.52
CA LEU A 112 -28.64 6.71 -1.21
C LEU A 112 -28.38 6.10 -2.59
N LEU A 113 -28.60 6.89 -3.64
CA LEU A 113 -28.41 6.48 -5.02
C LEU A 113 -27.37 7.33 -5.71
N SER A 114 -26.70 6.74 -6.70
CA SER A 114 -25.97 7.45 -7.76
C SER A 114 -26.27 6.81 -9.10
N ASN A 115 -26.49 7.61 -10.15
CA ASN A 115 -26.86 7.12 -11.49
C ASN A 115 -28.00 6.08 -11.48
N ASN A 116 -29.06 6.35 -10.70
CA ASN A 116 -30.20 5.45 -10.47
C ASN A 116 -29.86 4.07 -9.87
N THR A 117 -28.62 3.87 -9.41
CA THR A 117 -28.17 2.66 -8.71
C THR A 117 -28.19 2.92 -7.21
N ILE A 118 -28.72 1.98 -6.44
CA ILE A 118 -28.72 2.05 -4.98
C ILE A 118 -27.30 1.75 -4.47
N LEU A 119 -26.71 2.70 -3.77
CA LEU A 119 -25.38 2.58 -3.15
C LEU A 119 -25.47 2.16 -1.68
N ALA A 120 -26.48 2.66 -0.97
CA ALA A 120 -26.75 2.29 0.41
C ALA A 120 -28.25 2.39 0.72
N GLU A 121 -28.73 1.54 1.62
CA GLU A 121 -30.06 1.62 2.18
C GLU A 121 -30.05 1.13 3.63
N GLY A 122 -30.97 1.64 4.46
CA GLY A 122 -31.00 1.32 5.88
C GLY A 122 -32.19 1.92 6.61
N SER A 123 -32.20 1.77 7.94
CA SER A 123 -33.24 2.32 8.82
C SER A 123 -32.65 3.17 9.95
N PHE A 124 -33.48 3.99 10.58
CA PHE A 124 -33.10 4.87 11.69
C PHE A 124 -33.21 4.21 13.06
N SER A 125 -33.45 2.90 13.14
CA SER A 125 -33.56 2.14 14.39
C SER A 125 -32.34 2.24 15.30
N THR A 126 -31.15 2.43 14.73
CA THR A 126 -29.87 2.55 15.46
C THR A 126 -29.39 4.00 15.60
N PHE A 127 -30.10 4.96 15.01
CA PHE A 127 -29.68 6.36 14.98
C PHE A 127 -30.03 7.05 16.30
N ALA A 128 -29.12 7.90 16.78
CA ALA A 128 -29.25 8.57 18.07
C ALA A 128 -29.07 10.08 17.97
N ASN A 129 -29.57 10.82 18.97
CA ASN A 129 -29.34 12.25 19.08
C ASN A 129 -27.83 12.54 19.23
N GLY A 130 -27.31 13.49 18.47
CA GLY A 130 -25.88 13.84 18.45
C GLY A 130 -24.97 12.82 17.79
N SER A 131 -25.50 11.87 16.99
CA SER A 131 -24.69 10.85 16.32
C SER A 131 -24.26 11.26 14.91
N THR A 132 -23.06 10.83 14.50
CA THR A 132 -22.58 10.87 13.13
C THR A 132 -22.61 9.46 12.55
N ASN A 133 -23.34 9.26 11.46
CA ASN A 133 -23.54 7.95 10.86
C ASN A 133 -22.98 7.92 9.44
N THR A 134 -22.06 7.00 9.15
CA THR A 134 -21.55 6.79 7.78
C THR A 134 -22.60 6.07 6.95
N LEU A 135 -23.09 6.73 5.90
CA LEU A 135 -24.03 6.14 4.96
C LEU A 135 -23.30 5.40 3.83
N TYR A 136 -22.19 5.95 3.34
CA TYR A 136 -21.43 5.41 2.21
C TYR A 136 -19.99 5.94 2.18
N GLU A 137 -19.05 5.15 1.67
CA GLU A 137 -17.67 5.55 1.42
C GLU A 137 -17.16 5.00 0.09
N ASP A 138 -16.39 5.78 -0.65
CA ASP A 138 -15.83 5.37 -1.93
C ASP A 138 -14.67 6.29 -2.38
N THR A 139 -14.15 6.03 -3.58
CA THR A 139 -13.16 6.84 -4.26
C THR A 139 -13.73 7.43 -5.54
N LEU A 140 -13.49 8.71 -5.77
CA LEU A 140 -13.91 9.43 -6.96
C LEU A 140 -12.67 9.76 -7.82
N ASN A 141 -12.69 9.36 -9.08
CA ASN A 141 -11.67 9.75 -10.06
C ASN A 141 -11.84 11.23 -10.44
N THR A 142 -11.17 11.70 -11.49
CA THR A 142 -11.46 13.00 -12.09
C THR A 142 -12.93 13.06 -12.54
N GLY A 143 -13.66 14.12 -12.18
CA GLY A 143 -15.01 14.36 -12.68
C GLY A 143 -16.06 14.59 -11.60
N VAL A 144 -17.31 14.48 -12.05
CA VAL A 144 -18.50 14.85 -11.29
C VAL A 144 -19.33 13.58 -11.04
N THR A 145 -19.85 13.41 -9.83
CA THR A 145 -20.81 12.35 -9.53
C THR A 145 -21.98 12.88 -8.74
N ASP A 146 -23.18 12.53 -9.20
CA ASP A 146 -24.45 12.95 -8.62
C ASP A 146 -24.98 11.91 -7.65
N PHE A 147 -25.55 12.39 -6.56
CA PHE A 147 -26.16 11.58 -5.52
C PHE A 147 -27.57 12.06 -5.20
N VAL A 148 -28.44 11.11 -4.86
CA VAL A 148 -29.78 11.36 -4.35
C VAL A 148 -29.95 10.58 -3.05
N PHE A 149 -30.21 11.31 -1.98
CA PHE A 149 -30.59 10.73 -0.69
C PHE A 149 -32.11 10.84 -0.52
N TYR A 150 -32.77 9.71 -0.28
CA TYR A 150 -34.19 9.60 0.04
C TYR A 150 -34.38 9.29 1.52
N LEU A 151 -35.41 9.89 2.12
CA LEU A 151 -35.87 9.67 3.49
C LEU A 151 -37.38 9.44 3.48
N TYR A 152 -37.84 8.34 4.05
CA TYR A 152 -39.25 7.99 3.99
C TYR A 152 -39.69 7.08 5.15
N ILE A 153 -40.96 7.19 5.53
CA ILE A 153 -41.62 6.22 6.39
C ILE A 153 -42.23 5.15 5.48
N ASP A 154 -41.88 3.88 5.71
CA ASP A 154 -42.40 2.76 4.94
C ASP A 154 -43.90 2.56 5.21
N GLY A 155 -44.73 2.89 4.22
CA GLY A 155 -46.18 2.76 4.27
C GLY A 155 -46.69 1.32 4.19
N ASN A 156 -45.82 0.35 3.92
CA ASN A 156 -46.20 -1.06 3.77
C ASN A 156 -46.23 -1.84 5.09
N GLU A 157 -45.72 -1.26 6.18
CA GLU A 157 -45.66 -1.88 7.52
C GLU A 157 -46.76 -1.35 8.45
N GLU A 158 -47.04 -2.01 9.58
CA GLU A 158 -48.01 -1.55 10.59
C GLU A 158 -47.38 -0.51 11.57
N ASN A 159 -48.21 0.37 12.15
CA ASN A 159 -47.88 1.44 13.15
C ASN A 159 -47.32 2.78 12.63
N ASN A 160 -47.41 3.09 11.35
CA ASN A 160 -46.78 4.27 10.72
C ASN A 160 -47.42 5.63 11.13
N LEU A 161 -48.62 5.59 11.70
CA LEU A 161 -49.39 6.79 12.07
C LEU A 161 -48.81 7.53 13.28
N ASN A 162 -48.16 6.83 14.22
CA ASN A 162 -47.55 7.48 15.39
C ASN A 162 -46.27 8.26 15.04
N MET A 163 -45.70 8.01 13.85
CA MET A 163 -44.51 8.65 13.31
C MET A 163 -44.84 9.95 12.55
N MET A 164 -46.11 10.18 12.23
CA MET A 164 -46.54 11.38 11.51
C MET A 164 -46.31 12.64 12.34
N ASN A 165 -45.89 13.71 11.66
CA ASN A 165 -45.61 15.02 12.26
C ASN A 165 -44.51 15.01 13.35
N LYS A 166 -43.76 13.92 13.47
CA LYS A 166 -42.59 13.83 14.34
C LYS A 166 -41.40 14.49 13.65
N GLN A 167 -40.50 15.01 14.48
CA GLN A 167 -39.39 15.82 14.00
C GLN A 167 -38.10 15.01 13.91
N LEU A 168 -37.43 15.15 12.77
CA LEU A 168 -36.05 14.75 12.55
C LEU A 168 -35.28 15.99 12.12
N ASN A 169 -34.18 16.29 12.80
CA ASN A 169 -33.23 17.32 12.43
C ASN A 169 -31.85 16.68 12.27
N GLY A 170 -31.26 16.86 11.11
CA GLY A 170 -29.93 16.37 10.80
C GLY A 170 -29.38 17.02 9.54
N THR A 171 -28.12 16.74 9.26
CA THR A 171 -27.38 17.38 8.17
C THR A 171 -26.55 16.33 7.44
N LEU A 172 -26.68 16.28 6.11
CA LEU A 172 -25.80 15.51 5.26
C LEU A 172 -24.44 16.21 5.17
N LYS A 173 -23.38 15.42 5.39
CA LYS A 173 -22.01 15.89 5.35
C LYS A 173 -21.19 14.98 4.45
N VAL A 174 -20.38 15.59 3.59
CA VAL A 174 -19.35 14.87 2.86
C VAL A 174 -18.01 15.23 3.48
N THR A 175 -17.15 14.24 3.68
CA THR A 175 -15.75 14.46 4.09
C THR A 175 -14.83 13.82 3.07
N THR A 176 -13.68 14.43 2.83
CA THR A 176 -12.67 13.93 1.90
C THR A 176 -11.34 13.70 2.60
N GLU A 177 -10.61 12.66 2.21
CA GLU A 177 -9.24 12.42 2.64
C GLU A 177 -8.29 12.79 1.49
N SER A 178 -7.24 13.57 1.78
CA SER A 178 -6.29 14.05 0.78
C SER A 178 -5.38 12.93 0.25
N SER A 179 -5.33 12.79 -1.08
CA SER A 179 -4.19 12.18 -1.78
C SER A 179 -3.08 13.24 -1.94
N PRO A 180 -1.78 12.91 -1.83
CA PRO A 180 -1.19 11.57 -1.85
C PRO A 180 -0.87 10.99 -0.46
N VAL A 181 -1.14 9.69 -0.27
CA VAL A 181 -0.95 8.94 0.99
C VAL A 181 0.42 8.26 1.00
N ASN A 182 1.10 8.29 2.15
CA ASN A 182 2.34 7.54 2.36
C ASN A 182 2.16 6.05 2.03
N PHE A 183 3.09 5.46 1.27
CA PHE A 183 2.94 4.07 0.82
C PHE A 183 2.97 3.07 1.98
N ALA A 184 3.95 3.17 2.89
CA ALA A 184 4.03 2.25 4.03
C ALA A 184 2.76 2.35 4.89
N SER A 185 2.37 3.58 5.27
CA SER A 185 1.15 3.80 6.07
C SER A 185 -0.13 3.30 5.39
N TYR A 186 -0.21 3.36 4.05
CA TYR A 186 -1.35 2.84 3.30
C TYR A 186 -1.48 1.32 3.45
N VAL A 187 -0.38 0.58 3.31
CA VAL A 187 -0.38 -0.89 3.47
C VAL A 187 -0.66 -1.27 4.92
N ASP A 188 -0.03 -0.59 5.88
CA ASP A 188 -0.25 -0.83 7.31
C ASP A 188 -1.69 -0.54 7.74
N THR A 189 -2.30 0.54 7.21
CA THR A 189 -3.72 0.86 7.44
C THR A 189 -4.62 -0.23 6.88
N LYS A 190 -4.37 -0.67 5.64
CA LYS A 190 -5.13 -1.79 5.04
C LYS A 190 -5.05 -3.06 5.88
N TYR A 191 -3.87 -3.39 6.40
CA TYR A 191 -3.69 -4.55 7.26
C TYR A 191 -4.41 -4.39 8.61
N SER A 192 -4.23 -3.25 9.28
CA SER A 192 -4.75 -3.01 10.62
C SER A 192 -6.28 -2.95 10.67
N THR A 193 -6.93 -2.34 9.67
CA THR A 193 -8.40 -2.22 9.61
C THR A 193 -9.12 -3.46 9.09
N SER A 194 -8.39 -4.42 8.50
CA SER A 194 -8.97 -5.64 7.96
C SER A 194 -9.14 -6.73 9.04
N THR A 195 -10.13 -7.60 8.81
CA THR A 195 -10.37 -8.80 9.62
C THR A 195 -9.18 -9.75 9.56
N LYS A 196 -8.72 -10.20 10.73
CA LYS A 196 -7.55 -11.06 10.89
C LYS A 196 -7.96 -12.51 11.18
N THR A 197 -7.18 -13.44 10.64
CA THR A 197 -7.26 -14.87 10.96
C THR A 197 -5.94 -15.30 11.58
N VAL A 198 -6.01 -15.97 12.73
CA VAL A 198 -4.82 -16.52 13.38
C VAL A 198 -4.49 -17.88 12.77
N VAL A 199 -3.24 -18.08 12.38
CA VAL A 199 -2.76 -19.36 11.84
C VAL A 199 -1.47 -19.77 12.52
N THR A 200 -1.39 -21.02 12.95
CA THR A 200 -0.18 -21.58 13.57
C THR A 200 0.67 -22.34 12.55
N ASN A 201 1.97 -22.05 12.53
CA ASN A 201 3.00 -22.79 11.80
C ASN A 201 4.27 -22.83 12.67
N ASN A 202 4.88 -24.01 12.83
CA ASN A 202 6.05 -24.22 13.68
C ASN A 202 5.86 -23.67 15.12
N ASN A 203 4.69 -23.90 15.71
CA ASN A 203 4.31 -23.36 17.03
C ASN A 203 4.30 -21.81 17.14
N ILE A 204 4.38 -21.09 16.02
CA ILE A 204 4.22 -19.64 15.96
C ILE A 204 2.84 -19.32 15.42
N SER A 205 2.08 -18.50 16.14
CA SER A 205 0.80 -17.96 15.69
C SER A 205 1.00 -16.66 14.93
N TYR A 206 0.57 -16.60 13.68
CA TYR A 206 0.65 -15.45 12.79
C TYR A 206 -0.73 -14.83 12.54
N ASN A 207 -0.77 -13.51 12.39
CA ASN A 207 -1.98 -12.77 12.04
C ASN A 207 -2.03 -12.55 10.52
N TYR A 208 -2.99 -13.21 9.87
CA TYR A 208 -3.24 -13.12 8.44
C TYR A 208 -4.40 -12.19 8.11
N VAL A 209 -4.33 -11.52 6.97
CA VAL A 209 -5.47 -10.88 6.30
C VAL A 209 -5.65 -11.54 4.93
N PRO A 210 -6.44 -12.64 4.85
CA PRO A 210 -6.56 -13.44 3.63
C PRO A 210 -7.12 -12.67 2.44
N SER A 211 -8.03 -11.72 2.67
CA SER A 211 -8.64 -10.89 1.62
C SER A 211 -7.64 -10.00 0.88
N LEU A 212 -6.48 -9.72 1.49
CA LEU A 212 -5.43 -8.87 0.92
C LEU A 212 -4.12 -9.65 0.66
N SER A 213 -4.08 -10.94 1.01
CA SER A 213 -2.88 -11.76 0.99
C SER A 213 -1.73 -11.14 1.80
N LEU A 214 -2.03 -10.63 3.00
CA LEU A 214 -1.04 -10.05 3.90
C LEU A 214 -0.84 -10.89 5.17
N ILE A 215 0.40 -10.99 5.62
CA ILE A 215 0.82 -11.66 6.86
C ILE A 215 1.70 -10.71 7.68
N ASN A 216 1.52 -10.67 9.00
CA ASN A 216 2.51 -10.09 9.91
C ASN A 216 3.56 -11.17 10.25
N ASP A 217 4.82 -10.92 9.90
CA ASP A 217 5.95 -11.86 10.10
C ASP A 217 6.51 -11.88 11.52
N LYS A 218 6.04 -10.97 12.37
CA LYS A 218 6.38 -10.79 13.79
C LYS A 218 7.88 -10.61 14.03
N GLN A 219 8.62 -10.20 13.01
CA GLN A 219 10.08 -10.16 13.01
C GLN A 219 10.71 -11.48 13.51
N GLY A 220 10.09 -12.63 13.19
CA GLY A 220 10.54 -13.95 13.65
C GLY A 220 10.19 -14.29 15.11
N GLY A 221 9.52 -13.39 15.83
CA GLY A 221 9.11 -13.54 17.23
C GLY A 221 7.89 -14.45 17.44
N THR A 222 7.59 -14.70 18.72
CA THR A 222 6.55 -15.65 19.16
C THR A 222 5.29 -14.97 19.71
N ALA A 223 5.37 -13.73 20.17
CA ALA A 223 4.26 -13.02 20.82
C ALA A 223 3.20 -12.54 19.81
N LEU A 224 1.91 -12.82 20.06
CA LEU A 224 0.82 -12.54 19.10
C LEU A 224 0.70 -11.07 18.67
N ASP A 225 1.10 -10.13 19.53
CA ASP A 225 0.89 -8.68 19.38
C ASP A 225 2.18 -7.89 19.13
N GLU A 226 3.22 -8.55 18.59
CA GLU A 226 4.50 -7.89 18.31
C GLU A 226 4.45 -7.04 17.03
N ASP A 227 5.06 -5.85 17.09
CA ASP A 227 5.28 -4.99 15.93
C ASP A 227 6.12 -5.76 14.90
N GLY A 228 5.49 -6.14 13.79
CA GLY A 228 6.12 -6.96 12.76
C GLY A 228 6.06 -6.34 11.38
N ASN A 229 6.79 -6.94 10.45
CA ASN A 229 6.74 -6.51 9.05
C ASN A 229 5.45 -7.07 8.43
N ILE A 230 4.75 -6.27 7.64
CA ILE A 230 3.59 -6.74 6.89
C ILE A 230 4.04 -7.17 5.50
N ARG A 231 3.86 -8.45 5.17
CA ARG A 231 4.37 -9.05 3.93
C ARG A 231 3.25 -9.56 3.05
N TYR A 232 3.47 -9.50 1.74
CA TYR A 232 2.60 -10.16 0.77
C TYR A 232 2.95 -11.64 0.64
N TYR A 233 1.93 -12.50 0.67
CA TYR A 233 2.09 -13.96 0.56
C TYR A 233 1.15 -14.57 -0.49
N GLY A 234 1.32 -15.87 -0.75
CA GLY A 234 0.41 -16.64 -1.61
C GLY A 234 0.83 -16.67 -3.07
N ALA A 235 0.05 -17.35 -3.91
CA ALA A 235 0.39 -17.58 -5.32
C ALA A 235 0.38 -16.30 -6.18
N SER A 236 -0.61 -15.43 -5.96
CA SER A 236 -0.87 -14.26 -6.80
C SER A 236 -1.44 -13.08 -6.00
N PRO A 237 -0.69 -12.53 -5.02
CA PRO A 237 -1.10 -11.32 -4.33
C PRO A 237 -1.12 -10.10 -5.26
N ASN A 238 -1.97 -9.11 -4.94
CA ASN A 238 -2.00 -7.80 -5.58
C ASN A 238 -0.86 -6.91 -5.04
N ASN A 239 0.38 -7.27 -5.39
CA ASN A 239 1.60 -6.64 -4.89
C ASN A 239 2.50 -6.07 -6.01
N TYR A 240 1.92 -5.55 -7.09
CA TYR A 240 2.64 -4.93 -8.19
C TYR A 240 2.76 -3.41 -8.03
N VAL A 241 3.90 -2.85 -8.43
CA VAL A 241 4.17 -1.40 -8.42
C VAL A 241 4.96 -1.01 -9.67
N TYR A 242 4.66 0.18 -10.20
CA TYR A 242 5.46 0.82 -11.24
C TYR A 242 6.67 1.51 -10.62
N PHE A 243 7.87 1.11 -11.05
CA PHE A 243 9.14 1.68 -10.58
C PHE A 243 10.13 1.82 -11.74
N ASN A 244 11.19 2.59 -11.54
CA ASN A 244 12.18 2.92 -12.56
C ASN A 244 11.54 3.52 -13.82
N CYS A 245 10.66 4.49 -13.61
CA CYS A 245 9.95 5.23 -14.64
C CYS A 245 10.82 6.31 -15.28
N SER A 246 10.49 6.74 -16.52
CA SER A 246 11.13 7.91 -17.13
C SER A 246 10.84 9.20 -16.37
N THR A 247 9.63 9.32 -15.83
CA THR A 247 9.12 10.38 -14.98
C THR A 247 8.09 9.77 -14.02
N TYR A 248 7.75 10.44 -12.93
CA TYR A 248 6.68 10.02 -12.05
C TYR A 248 5.65 11.15 -11.90
N PRO A 249 4.35 10.83 -11.76
CA PRO A 249 3.75 9.51 -11.95
C PRO A 249 3.62 9.15 -13.44
N THR A 250 3.75 7.86 -13.79
CA THR A 250 3.44 7.33 -15.13
C THR A 250 3.26 5.82 -15.06
N THR A 251 2.75 5.23 -16.14
CA THR A 251 2.66 3.76 -16.33
C THR A 251 3.74 3.22 -17.26
N ASN A 252 4.50 4.08 -17.97
CA ASN A 252 5.65 3.68 -18.77
C ASN A 252 6.88 3.42 -17.88
N CYS A 253 6.80 2.37 -17.09
CA CYS A 253 7.75 2.01 -16.05
C CYS A 253 8.11 0.53 -16.11
N GLU A 254 9.13 0.14 -15.35
CA GLU A 254 9.32 -1.27 -15.06
C GLU A 254 8.29 -1.75 -14.04
N LEU A 255 7.90 -3.01 -14.17
CA LEU A 255 7.04 -3.67 -13.21
C LEU A 255 7.90 -4.29 -12.10
N TRP A 256 7.58 -3.96 -10.84
CA TRP A 256 8.24 -4.48 -9.65
C TRP A 256 7.21 -5.12 -8.71
N ARG A 257 7.67 -5.98 -7.81
CA ARG A 257 6.86 -6.64 -6.79
C ARG A 257 7.17 -6.07 -5.41
N ILE A 258 6.15 -5.91 -4.58
CA ILE A 258 6.26 -5.46 -3.20
C ILE A 258 6.42 -6.68 -2.32
N ILE A 259 7.50 -6.71 -1.53
CA ILE A 259 7.71 -7.75 -0.52
C ILE A 259 6.85 -7.43 0.70
N GLY A 260 6.88 -6.18 1.18
CA GLY A 260 6.15 -5.76 2.37
C GLY A 260 6.54 -4.39 2.91
N THR A 261 5.92 -4.00 4.03
CA THR A 261 6.32 -2.89 4.88
C THR A 261 7.31 -3.36 5.94
N PHE A 262 8.34 -2.54 6.16
CA PHE A 262 9.40 -2.78 7.14
C PHE A 262 9.63 -1.47 7.89
N GLY A 263 8.93 -1.31 9.02
CA GLY A 263 8.79 -0.01 9.66
C GLY A 263 8.11 0.99 8.71
N ASP A 264 8.70 2.17 8.54
CA ASP A 264 8.17 3.26 7.71
C ASP A 264 8.50 3.14 6.20
N LYS A 265 9.06 2.01 5.76
CA LYS A 265 9.53 1.81 4.38
C LYS A 265 8.85 0.63 3.70
N ILE A 266 8.77 0.71 2.38
CA ILE A 266 8.33 -0.39 1.52
C ILE A 266 9.55 -1.05 0.90
N LYS A 267 9.65 -2.38 1.02
CA LYS A 267 10.66 -3.17 0.30
C LYS A 267 10.06 -3.70 -1.00
N ILE A 268 10.78 -3.52 -2.10
CA ILE A 268 10.41 -4.01 -3.43
C ILE A 268 11.51 -4.88 -4.03
N VAL A 269 11.14 -5.70 -5.02
CA VAL A 269 12.06 -6.51 -5.83
C VAL A 269 11.65 -6.42 -7.29
N ARG A 270 12.64 -6.42 -8.19
CA ARG A 270 12.38 -6.41 -9.63
C ARG A 270 11.58 -7.65 -10.03
N ASN A 271 10.59 -7.50 -10.92
CA ASN A 271 9.76 -8.62 -11.38
C ASN A 271 10.53 -9.54 -12.36
N GLU A 272 11.58 -9.02 -12.99
CA GLU A 272 12.42 -9.74 -13.94
C GLU A 272 13.89 -9.71 -13.53
N SER A 273 14.66 -10.72 -13.95
CA SER A 273 16.09 -10.79 -13.68
C SER A 273 16.87 -9.78 -14.53
N ILE A 274 17.99 -9.27 -14.00
CA ILE A 274 18.92 -8.43 -14.76
C ILE A 274 20.00 -9.26 -15.48
N GLY A 275 19.96 -10.58 -15.36
CA GLY A 275 20.95 -11.50 -15.94
C GLY A 275 21.48 -12.50 -14.92
N LYS A 276 22.44 -13.31 -15.36
CA LYS A 276 23.13 -14.31 -14.52
C LYS A 276 24.54 -13.84 -14.18
N TYR A 277 24.81 -13.59 -12.91
CA TYR A 277 26.10 -13.10 -12.43
C TYR A 277 26.52 -13.84 -11.17
N SER A 278 27.83 -13.86 -10.91
CA SER A 278 28.35 -14.37 -9.63
C SER A 278 28.00 -13.40 -8.52
N TRP A 279 27.67 -13.94 -7.35
CA TRP A 279 27.57 -13.13 -6.13
C TRP A 279 28.95 -12.51 -5.83
N ASP A 280 29.98 -13.35 -5.94
CA ASP A 280 31.38 -12.98 -5.99
C ASP A 280 32.22 -14.12 -6.59
N ASN A 281 33.22 -13.83 -7.40
CA ASN A 281 34.10 -14.85 -7.98
C ASN A 281 35.58 -14.53 -7.84
N LYS A 282 35.96 -13.84 -6.76
CA LYS A 282 37.35 -13.72 -6.38
C LYS A 282 37.96 -15.10 -6.17
N ASP A 283 39.23 -15.21 -6.52
CA ASP A 283 40.08 -16.34 -6.20
C ASP A 283 41.17 -15.93 -5.19
N LYS A 284 42.09 -16.84 -4.89
CA LYS A 284 43.21 -16.55 -3.97
C LYS A 284 44.09 -15.37 -4.41
N THR A 285 44.16 -15.08 -5.70
CA THR A 285 44.98 -13.97 -6.23
C THR A 285 44.30 -12.61 -6.09
N THR A 286 42.99 -12.61 -5.88
CA THR A 286 42.14 -11.42 -5.83
C THR A 286 41.45 -11.23 -4.49
N GLY A 287 41.83 -12.00 -3.46
CA GLY A 287 41.44 -11.76 -2.07
C GLY A 287 40.38 -12.70 -1.50
N ALA A 288 40.13 -13.87 -2.11
CA ALA A 288 39.32 -14.95 -1.53
C ALA A 288 40.19 -16.03 -0.84
N GLU A 289 39.58 -16.80 0.06
CA GLU A 289 40.22 -17.92 0.75
C GLU A 289 40.39 -19.15 -0.16
N THR A 290 39.51 -19.29 -1.16
CA THR A 290 39.49 -20.39 -2.15
C THR A 290 39.38 -19.82 -3.57
N ASN A 291 39.29 -20.68 -4.58
CA ASN A 291 39.06 -20.28 -5.97
C ASN A 291 37.56 -20.19 -6.33
N TYR A 292 36.67 -20.31 -5.34
CA TYR A 292 35.23 -20.46 -5.55
C TYR A 292 34.41 -19.21 -5.17
N GLY A 293 35.08 -18.08 -4.93
CA GLY A 293 34.46 -16.81 -4.53
C GLY A 293 34.60 -16.53 -3.04
N LYS A 294 34.23 -15.31 -2.64
CA LYS A 294 34.25 -14.83 -1.26
C LYS A 294 32.85 -14.42 -0.82
N ASN A 295 32.32 -15.05 0.22
CA ASN A 295 30.97 -14.81 0.74
C ASN A 295 30.86 -13.59 1.67
N ASP A 296 31.52 -12.48 1.30
CA ASP A 296 31.44 -11.21 2.03
C ASP A 296 30.66 -10.16 1.22
N TRP A 297 29.45 -9.80 1.65
CA TRP A 297 28.60 -8.87 0.89
C TRP A 297 29.22 -7.48 0.81
N THR A 298 29.92 -7.06 1.87
CA THR A 298 30.58 -5.75 1.96
C THR A 298 31.70 -5.56 0.93
N ASP A 299 32.19 -6.66 0.37
CA ASP A 299 33.25 -6.71 -0.64
C ASP A 299 32.81 -7.45 -1.92
N ALA A 300 31.54 -7.85 -2.02
CA ALA A 300 31.06 -8.67 -3.11
C ALA A 300 31.06 -7.90 -4.45
N ARG A 301 31.52 -8.56 -5.52
CA ARG A 301 31.47 -7.99 -6.87
C ARG A 301 30.04 -7.67 -7.33
N LEU A 302 29.07 -8.49 -6.94
CA LEU A 302 27.66 -8.22 -7.23
C LEU A 302 27.15 -6.98 -6.49
N MET A 303 27.54 -6.80 -5.23
CA MET A 303 27.18 -5.60 -4.47
C MET A 303 27.69 -4.34 -5.17
N LYS A 304 28.96 -4.33 -5.59
CA LYS A 304 29.58 -3.20 -6.31
C LYS A 304 28.91 -2.93 -7.66
N LEU A 305 28.44 -3.98 -8.34
CA LEU A 305 27.67 -3.85 -9.57
C LEU A 305 26.34 -3.10 -9.37
N LEU A 306 25.65 -3.41 -8.28
CA LEU A 306 24.30 -2.91 -8.00
C LEU A 306 24.27 -1.52 -7.36
N ASN A 307 25.37 -1.04 -6.76
CA ASN A 307 25.39 0.15 -5.91
C ASN A 307 26.27 1.28 -6.48
N PRO A 308 26.02 2.56 -6.11
CA PRO A 308 26.87 3.68 -6.49
C PRO A 308 28.22 3.66 -5.77
N GLY A 309 29.16 4.48 -6.24
CA GLY A 309 30.44 4.73 -5.56
C GLY A 309 31.57 3.78 -5.95
N TYR A 310 31.34 2.93 -6.95
CA TYR A 310 32.32 1.95 -7.45
C TYR A 310 32.67 2.17 -8.92
N ASP A 311 32.46 3.38 -9.45
CA ASP A 311 32.74 3.73 -10.85
C ASP A 311 34.23 3.59 -11.25
N ASN A 312 35.12 3.51 -10.27
CA ASN A 312 36.56 3.28 -10.46
C ASN A 312 36.93 1.79 -10.61
N GLU A 313 36.02 0.86 -10.31
CA GLU A 313 36.24 -0.57 -10.54
C GLU A 313 36.25 -0.84 -12.05
N SER A 314 37.30 -1.49 -12.55
CA SER A 314 37.48 -1.75 -13.98
C SER A 314 36.46 -2.73 -14.57
N VAL A 315 35.78 -3.50 -13.72
CA VAL A 315 34.77 -4.50 -14.10
C VAL A 315 33.59 -4.41 -13.14
N GLY A 316 32.37 -4.36 -13.69
CA GLY A 316 31.12 -4.38 -12.93
C GLY A 316 30.77 -3.10 -12.19
N GLY A 317 31.75 -2.27 -11.83
CA GLY A 317 31.60 -1.07 -10.98
C GLY A 317 30.39 -0.19 -11.30
N SER A 318 29.40 -0.19 -10.40
CA SER A 318 28.18 0.62 -10.47
C SER A 318 27.40 0.56 -11.80
N LEU A 319 27.65 -0.42 -12.66
CA LEU A 319 27.08 -0.44 -14.02
C LEU A 319 25.55 -0.51 -14.00
N TYR A 320 24.97 -1.31 -13.10
CA TYR A 320 23.52 -1.41 -12.96
C TYR A 320 22.91 -0.11 -12.40
N TYR A 321 23.52 0.43 -11.34
CA TYR A 321 23.04 1.67 -10.71
C TYR A 321 23.07 2.87 -11.67
N ASN A 322 24.06 2.91 -12.56
CA ASN A 322 24.25 3.99 -13.52
C ASN A 322 23.65 3.70 -14.90
N ALA A 323 22.90 2.61 -15.07
CA ALA A 323 22.30 2.19 -16.35
C ALA A 323 23.32 2.15 -17.51
N LYS A 324 24.49 1.56 -17.28
CA LYS A 324 25.59 1.45 -18.24
C LYS A 324 25.74 0.01 -18.74
N SER A 325 26.44 -0.14 -19.87
CA SER A 325 26.95 -1.42 -20.34
C SER A 325 28.44 -1.57 -20.03
N GLY A 326 28.93 -2.80 -20.07
CA GLY A 326 30.34 -3.09 -19.82
C GLY A 326 30.58 -4.58 -19.63
N THR A 327 31.49 -4.90 -18.71
CA THR A 327 31.86 -6.27 -18.38
C THR A 327 31.45 -6.56 -16.94
N CYS A 328 30.89 -7.74 -16.69
CA CYS A 328 30.44 -8.20 -15.38
C CYS A 328 31.07 -9.55 -15.04
N TYR A 329 31.15 -9.85 -13.75
CA TYR A 329 31.73 -11.10 -13.26
C TYR A 329 30.75 -12.28 -13.31
N VAL A 330 31.22 -13.44 -13.76
CA VAL A 330 30.45 -14.68 -13.80
C VAL A 330 31.38 -15.89 -13.75
N ASN A 331 30.98 -16.98 -13.07
CA ASN A 331 31.76 -18.22 -12.91
C ASN A 331 33.10 -18.03 -12.18
N GLN A 332 33.87 -19.10 -11.98
CA GLN A 332 35.10 -19.13 -11.18
C GLN A 332 36.28 -18.35 -11.80
N ASN A 333 37.35 -18.19 -11.02
CA ASN A 333 38.66 -17.69 -11.47
C ASN A 333 38.59 -16.31 -12.14
N ASN A 334 37.88 -15.35 -11.54
CA ASN A 334 37.73 -14.00 -12.07
C ASN A 334 37.11 -13.92 -13.48
N ALA A 335 36.44 -14.98 -13.94
CA ALA A 335 35.82 -14.99 -15.24
C ALA A 335 34.76 -13.87 -15.38
N THR A 336 34.62 -13.40 -16.62
CA THR A 336 33.79 -12.25 -16.95
C THR A 336 32.93 -12.51 -18.17
N THR A 337 31.87 -11.73 -18.31
CA THR A 337 30.99 -11.71 -19.48
C THR A 337 30.52 -10.29 -19.78
N ALA A 338 30.05 -10.04 -21.00
CA ALA A 338 29.44 -8.77 -21.34
C ALA A 338 28.11 -8.58 -20.60
N CYS A 339 27.82 -7.36 -20.18
CA CYS A 339 26.55 -6.99 -19.56
C CYS A 339 26.07 -5.63 -20.06
N ASN A 340 24.75 -5.45 -20.13
CA ASN A 340 24.14 -4.24 -20.63
C ASN A 340 22.90 -3.88 -19.81
N PHE A 341 23.00 -2.79 -19.04
CA PHE A 341 21.92 -2.27 -18.21
C PHE A 341 21.33 -0.96 -18.73
N THR A 342 21.58 -0.56 -19.99
CA THR A 342 21.06 0.71 -20.52
C THR A 342 19.53 0.77 -20.53
N SER A 343 18.85 -0.38 -20.59
CA SER A 343 17.38 -0.47 -20.53
C SER A 343 16.83 -0.96 -19.19
N THR A 344 17.66 -1.59 -18.34
CA THR A 344 17.23 -2.29 -17.12
C THR A 344 17.82 -1.72 -15.82
N GLY A 345 18.86 -0.90 -15.91
CA GLY A 345 19.47 -0.20 -14.78
C GLY A 345 18.67 1.02 -14.33
N ILE A 346 19.06 1.63 -13.20
CA ILE A 346 18.31 2.75 -12.62
C ILE A 346 18.41 3.99 -13.52
N LYS A 347 17.28 4.39 -14.13
CA LYS A 347 17.25 5.27 -15.31
C LYS A 347 17.62 6.72 -15.05
N ASN A 348 17.24 7.26 -13.89
CA ASN A 348 17.33 8.70 -13.62
C ASN A 348 17.51 9.01 -12.14
N ASP A 349 17.90 10.25 -11.86
CA ASP A 349 18.18 10.70 -10.50
C ASP A 349 16.92 10.76 -9.64
N THR A 350 15.75 11.04 -10.21
CA THR A 350 14.47 10.92 -9.50
C THR A 350 14.29 9.52 -8.91
N THR A 351 14.52 8.47 -9.71
CA THR A 351 14.45 7.08 -9.23
C THR A 351 15.56 6.78 -8.21
N LYS A 352 16.79 7.27 -8.42
CA LYS A 352 17.90 7.08 -7.47
C LYS A 352 17.64 7.72 -6.10
N ASN A 353 16.96 8.86 -6.08
CA ASN A 353 16.67 9.64 -4.87
C ASN A 353 15.56 9.01 -4.01
N ILE A 354 14.64 8.25 -4.62
CA ILE A 354 13.59 7.53 -3.89
C ILE A 354 14.02 6.15 -3.40
N ILE A 355 15.21 5.68 -3.80
CA ILE A 355 15.82 4.48 -3.22
C ILE A 355 16.46 4.87 -1.89
N ALA A 356 15.91 4.34 -0.79
CA ALA A 356 16.44 4.54 0.53
C ALA A 356 17.83 3.90 0.66
N GLU A 357 18.75 4.61 1.28
CA GLU A 357 19.93 3.97 1.87
C GLU A 357 19.51 3.34 3.20
N VAL A 358 19.77 2.05 3.37
CA VAL A 358 19.40 1.30 4.57
C VAL A 358 20.55 0.41 5.01
N THR A 359 20.53 0.05 6.29
CA THR A 359 21.39 -1.00 6.82
C THR A 359 20.74 -2.36 6.56
N TYR A 360 21.32 -3.11 5.64
CA TYR A 360 21.00 -4.52 5.42
C TYR A 360 21.69 -5.36 6.49
N ASN A 361 20.99 -6.37 6.98
CA ASN A 361 21.61 -7.40 7.79
C ASN A 361 22.23 -8.43 6.84
N THR A 362 23.45 -8.86 7.12
CA THR A 362 24.21 -9.79 6.28
C THR A 362 24.60 -11.04 7.04
N ALA A 363 24.23 -11.17 8.32
CA ALA A 363 24.40 -12.41 9.06
C ALA A 363 23.61 -13.57 8.40
N GLY A 364 24.04 -14.80 8.64
CA GLY A 364 23.48 -15.97 7.97
C GLY A 364 23.71 -17.26 8.72
N TYR A 365 23.10 -18.33 8.22
CA TYR A 365 23.22 -19.67 8.80
C TYR A 365 23.61 -20.71 7.75
N ASN A 366 24.19 -21.80 8.21
CA ASN A 366 24.76 -22.87 7.39
C ASN A 366 23.82 -24.09 7.22
N ASP A 367 22.60 -24.01 7.73
CA ASP A 367 21.57 -25.04 7.62
C ASP A 367 20.30 -24.48 6.96
N ALA A 368 19.73 -25.25 6.04
CA ALA A 368 18.50 -24.93 5.34
C ALA A 368 17.28 -25.72 5.84
N THR A 369 17.44 -26.57 6.86
CA THR A 369 16.34 -27.27 7.53
C THR A 369 15.63 -26.38 8.55
N LEU A 370 15.34 -25.15 8.15
CA LEU A 370 14.76 -24.09 8.99
C LEU A 370 13.42 -23.60 8.45
N TYR A 371 12.59 -23.10 9.36
CA TYR A 371 11.38 -22.34 9.06
C TYR A 371 11.67 -20.85 8.83
N PRO A 372 10.78 -20.11 8.13
CA PRO A 372 11.00 -18.70 7.81
C PRO A 372 11.33 -17.81 9.03
N ASN A 373 10.70 -18.06 10.18
CA ASN A 373 10.94 -17.31 11.42
C ASN A 373 12.33 -17.54 12.02
N GLU A 374 12.81 -18.78 11.96
CA GLU A 374 14.16 -19.15 12.42
C GLU A 374 15.22 -18.49 11.54
N ILE A 375 15.00 -18.51 10.21
CA ILE A 375 15.91 -17.89 9.26
C ILE A 375 15.95 -16.37 9.47
N TYR A 376 14.80 -15.72 9.64
CA TYR A 376 14.74 -14.28 9.93
C TYR A 376 15.58 -13.90 11.16
N THR A 377 15.56 -14.75 12.20
CA THR A 377 16.37 -14.57 13.42
C THR A 377 17.86 -14.62 13.09
N TYR A 378 18.32 -15.60 12.31
CA TYR A 378 19.73 -15.70 11.92
C TYR A 378 20.19 -14.56 11.01
N GLU A 379 19.33 -14.08 10.10
CA GLU A 379 19.62 -12.93 9.23
C GLU A 379 20.00 -11.69 10.04
N ARG A 380 19.41 -11.53 11.24
CA ARG A 380 19.63 -10.41 12.17
C ARG A 380 20.50 -10.76 13.37
N GLY A 381 21.06 -11.97 13.38
CA GLY A 381 21.94 -12.44 14.43
C GLY A 381 23.38 -11.98 14.23
N SER A 382 24.29 -12.68 14.89
CA SER A 382 25.74 -12.46 14.79
C SER A 382 26.47 -13.61 14.09
N THR A 383 25.75 -14.62 13.61
CA THR A 383 26.35 -15.83 13.04
C THR A 383 26.85 -15.54 11.62
N VAL A 384 28.15 -15.72 11.42
CA VAL A 384 28.84 -15.43 10.16
C VAL A 384 30.06 -16.34 9.99
N TYR A 385 30.54 -16.51 8.76
CA TYR A 385 31.90 -17.00 8.54
C TYR A 385 32.90 -16.04 9.18
N SER A 386 33.98 -16.58 9.76
CA SER A 386 34.95 -15.81 10.51
C SER A 386 35.45 -14.59 9.73
N GLY A 387 35.39 -13.41 10.35
CA GLY A 387 35.85 -12.14 9.76
C GLY A 387 34.88 -11.43 8.83
N ARG A 388 33.66 -11.95 8.62
CA ARG A 388 32.60 -11.25 7.84
C ARG A 388 31.81 -10.28 8.71
N GLN A 389 31.28 -9.24 8.08
CA GLN A 389 30.38 -8.28 8.73
C GLN A 389 28.95 -8.85 8.86
N THR A 390 28.25 -8.46 9.92
CA THR A 390 26.85 -8.84 10.17
C THR A 390 25.85 -7.85 9.57
N THR A 391 26.33 -6.68 9.12
CA THR A 391 25.52 -5.65 8.49
C THR A 391 26.28 -4.92 7.39
N TRP A 392 25.55 -4.33 6.45
CA TRP A 392 26.09 -3.47 5.41
C TRP A 392 25.10 -2.36 5.06
N THR A 393 25.57 -1.12 4.95
CA THR A 393 24.74 0.03 4.55
C THR A 393 24.89 0.32 3.07
N GLY A 394 23.77 0.43 2.37
CA GLY A 394 23.73 0.79 0.96
C GLY A 394 22.32 0.89 0.40
N LYS A 395 22.18 0.99 -0.92
CA LYS A 395 20.90 1.25 -1.59
C LYS A 395 20.22 -0.02 -2.11
N ILE A 396 20.96 -0.84 -2.84
CA ILE A 396 20.42 -2.00 -3.56
C ILE A 396 21.04 -3.29 -3.03
N GLY A 397 20.20 -4.20 -2.56
CA GLY A 397 20.55 -5.52 -2.10
C GLY A 397 19.87 -6.62 -2.91
N LEU A 398 19.71 -7.78 -2.27
CA LEU A 398 18.95 -8.93 -2.77
C LEU A 398 17.82 -9.28 -1.80
N MET A 399 16.95 -10.20 -2.22
CA MET A 399 15.98 -10.80 -1.31
C MET A 399 16.68 -11.60 -0.23
N TYR A 400 16.12 -11.57 0.98
CA TYR A 400 16.49 -12.47 2.06
C TYR A 400 15.87 -13.85 1.85
N PRO A 401 16.50 -14.93 2.37
CA PRO A 401 15.83 -16.22 2.46
C PRO A 401 14.47 -16.15 3.18
N SER A 402 14.34 -15.32 4.23
CA SER A 402 13.04 -15.10 4.89
C SER A 402 12.00 -14.42 4.00
N ASP A 403 12.41 -13.54 3.07
CA ASP A 403 11.49 -12.96 2.08
C ASP A 403 10.89 -14.08 1.21
N TYR A 404 11.70 -15.05 0.78
CA TYR A 404 11.23 -16.23 0.05
C TYR A 404 10.34 -17.13 0.89
N GLY A 405 10.72 -17.35 2.15
CA GLY A 405 9.96 -18.15 3.11
C GLY A 405 8.54 -17.62 3.33
N TYR A 406 8.41 -16.33 3.65
CA TYR A 406 7.14 -15.67 3.93
C TYR A 406 6.31 -15.31 2.69
N ALA A 407 6.89 -15.37 1.49
CA ALA A 407 6.11 -15.26 0.26
C ALA A 407 5.14 -16.44 0.06
N SER A 408 5.35 -17.56 0.76
CA SER A 408 4.44 -18.71 0.72
C SER A 408 3.25 -18.55 1.68
N ASP A 409 2.10 -19.09 1.29
CA ASP A 409 0.94 -19.27 2.15
C ASP A 409 1.23 -20.31 3.24
N LEU A 410 1.69 -19.87 4.42
CA LEU A 410 1.98 -20.79 5.52
C LEU A 410 0.73 -21.43 6.12
N THR A 411 -0.49 -21.07 5.66
CA THR A 411 -1.72 -21.84 5.96
C THR A 411 -1.80 -23.14 5.18
N LYS A 412 -0.94 -23.32 4.16
CA LYS A 412 -0.79 -24.54 3.37
C LYS A 412 0.64 -25.09 3.41
N CYS A 413 1.65 -24.23 3.30
CA CYS A 413 3.06 -24.58 3.36
C CYS A 413 3.52 -24.74 4.82
N ARG A 414 3.64 -25.98 5.29
CA ARG A 414 4.20 -26.32 6.63
C ARG A 414 5.62 -26.88 6.55
N GLU A 415 6.27 -26.74 5.40
CA GLU A 415 7.60 -27.26 5.14
C GLU A 415 8.70 -26.31 5.61
N LYS A 416 9.91 -26.85 5.74
CA LYS A 416 11.14 -26.07 5.89
C LYS A 416 11.61 -25.57 4.53
N ILE A 417 12.42 -24.50 4.51
CA ILE A 417 12.73 -23.76 3.27
C ILE A 417 13.46 -24.60 2.20
N ASN A 418 14.16 -25.67 2.61
CA ASN A 418 14.82 -26.61 1.72
C ASN A 418 13.87 -27.61 1.03
N ASN A 419 12.59 -27.62 1.37
CA ASN A 419 11.55 -28.48 0.78
C ASN A 419 10.38 -27.66 0.19
N TYR A 420 10.64 -26.41 -0.20
CA TYR A 420 9.64 -25.52 -0.79
C TYR A 420 9.22 -25.91 -2.22
N ASN A 421 9.88 -26.91 -2.83
CA ASN A 421 9.40 -27.58 -4.03
C ASN A 421 8.10 -28.36 -3.82
N ALA A 422 7.74 -28.70 -2.57
CA ALA A 422 6.46 -29.33 -2.25
C ALA A 422 5.29 -28.49 -2.79
N SER A 423 4.27 -29.13 -3.39
CA SER A 423 3.14 -28.44 -4.05
C SER A 423 2.37 -27.51 -3.12
N THR A 424 2.30 -27.85 -1.82
CA THR A 424 1.70 -27.01 -0.77
C THR A 424 2.41 -25.66 -0.62
N CYS A 425 3.71 -25.59 -0.93
CA CYS A 425 4.54 -24.40 -0.87
C CYS A 425 4.68 -23.73 -2.23
N SER A 426 5.12 -24.47 -3.25
CA SER A 426 5.45 -23.95 -4.59
C SER A 426 4.25 -23.33 -5.29
N GLN A 427 3.08 -23.96 -5.24
CA GLN A 427 1.86 -23.42 -5.86
C GLN A 427 1.26 -22.25 -5.09
N ASN A 428 1.75 -21.96 -3.89
CA ASN A 428 1.24 -20.90 -3.03
C ASN A 428 2.33 -19.87 -2.68
N ASN A 429 3.36 -19.72 -3.51
CA ASN A 429 4.45 -18.78 -3.31
C ASN A 429 4.69 -17.95 -4.58
N TRP A 430 4.51 -16.64 -4.49
CA TRP A 430 4.62 -15.74 -5.65
C TRP A 430 6.06 -15.54 -6.17
N ILE A 431 7.09 -15.91 -5.39
CA ILE A 431 8.51 -15.87 -5.78
C ILE A 431 8.95 -17.17 -6.46
N TYR A 432 8.26 -18.30 -6.23
CA TYR A 432 8.71 -19.64 -6.65
C TYR A 432 9.12 -19.73 -8.14
N ASN A 433 8.39 -19.05 -9.03
CA ASN A 433 8.63 -19.11 -10.48
C ASN A 433 9.75 -18.18 -10.99
N MET A 434 10.53 -17.54 -10.10
CA MET A 434 11.63 -16.64 -10.48
C MET A 434 12.93 -17.39 -10.88
N GLY A 435 12.94 -18.71 -10.78
CA GLY A 435 14.04 -19.58 -11.21
C GLY A 435 15.21 -19.63 -10.21
N SER A 436 16.38 -20.08 -10.68
CA SER A 436 17.56 -20.21 -9.82
C SER A 436 18.23 -18.84 -9.58
N LEU A 437 18.17 -18.34 -8.35
CA LEU A 437 18.55 -16.96 -8.02
C LEU A 437 19.36 -16.84 -6.73
N TRP A 438 20.10 -15.73 -6.61
CA TRP A 438 20.84 -15.37 -5.41
C TRP A 438 19.95 -14.76 -4.32
N LEU A 439 20.24 -15.11 -3.07
CA LEU A 439 19.72 -14.45 -1.87
C LEU A 439 20.86 -13.70 -1.16
N LEU A 440 20.51 -12.77 -0.26
CA LEU A 440 21.47 -11.81 0.29
C LEU A 440 22.50 -12.45 1.24
N THR A 441 22.09 -13.39 2.08
CA THR A 441 22.92 -13.88 3.20
C THR A 441 23.85 -15.02 2.81
N HIS A 442 24.91 -15.20 3.60
CA HIS A 442 25.94 -16.21 3.35
C HIS A 442 25.79 -17.47 4.23
N ASP A 443 26.50 -18.52 3.82
CA ASP A 443 26.77 -19.69 4.65
C ASP A 443 27.78 -19.30 5.74
N SER A 444 27.41 -19.47 7.01
CA SER A 444 28.26 -19.10 8.13
C SER A 444 29.42 -20.07 8.40
N ALA A 445 29.41 -21.27 7.80
CA ALA A 445 30.43 -22.29 8.01
C ALA A 445 31.48 -22.36 6.88
N ARG A 446 31.24 -21.72 5.74
CA ARG A 446 32.13 -21.79 4.56
C ARG A 446 32.35 -20.41 3.97
N SER A 447 33.58 -20.11 3.57
CA SER A 447 33.97 -18.79 3.03
C SER A 447 33.47 -18.50 1.61
N ASP A 448 32.98 -19.52 0.91
CA ASP A 448 32.72 -19.52 -0.54
C ASP A 448 31.31 -19.99 -0.88
N ARG A 449 30.36 -19.84 0.07
CA ARG A 449 28.96 -20.21 -0.13
C ARG A 449 27.96 -19.15 0.33
N ASN A 450 26.86 -19.09 -0.41
CA ASN A 450 25.75 -18.17 -0.21
C ASN A 450 24.40 -18.87 -0.34
N TRP A 451 23.38 -18.27 0.29
CA TRP A 451 22.00 -18.71 0.11
C TRP A 451 21.55 -18.46 -1.34
N SER A 452 20.89 -19.45 -1.89
CA SER A 452 20.28 -19.37 -3.22
C SER A 452 19.02 -20.22 -3.29
N ILE A 453 18.17 -19.94 -4.27
CA ILE A 453 17.05 -20.80 -4.64
C ILE A 453 17.47 -21.58 -5.88
N ASN A 454 17.21 -22.89 -5.90
CA ASN A 454 17.46 -23.72 -7.09
C ASN A 454 16.25 -23.71 -8.04
N SER A 455 16.40 -24.35 -9.21
CA SER A 455 15.34 -24.37 -10.23
C SER A 455 14.08 -25.13 -9.80
N SER A 456 14.17 -25.93 -8.74
CA SER A 456 13.04 -26.63 -8.14
C SER A 456 12.36 -25.81 -7.03
N GLY A 457 12.86 -24.62 -6.71
CA GLY A 457 12.32 -23.76 -5.64
C GLY A 457 12.83 -24.08 -4.24
N ASN A 458 13.84 -24.94 -4.07
CA ASN A 458 14.42 -25.17 -2.75
C ASN A 458 15.48 -24.11 -2.44
N ALA A 459 15.35 -23.43 -1.30
CA ALA A 459 16.38 -22.54 -0.82
C ALA A 459 17.44 -23.34 -0.05
N SER A 460 18.71 -23.06 -0.31
CA SER A 460 19.81 -23.79 0.33
C SER A 460 21.12 -22.99 0.37
N VAL A 461 22.00 -23.42 1.27
CA VAL A 461 23.43 -23.07 1.32
C VAL A 461 24.34 -24.24 0.95
N ASN A 462 23.83 -25.47 0.95
CA ASN A 462 24.61 -26.69 0.77
C ASN A 462 24.22 -27.43 -0.52
N GLY A 463 25.09 -27.35 -1.55
CA GLY A 463 25.36 -28.39 -2.56
C GLY A 463 24.27 -28.85 -3.54
N ASN A 464 22.98 -28.84 -3.19
CA ASN A 464 21.88 -29.27 -4.06
C ASN A 464 21.27 -28.12 -4.88
N GLY A 465 22.04 -27.05 -5.05
CA GLY A 465 21.74 -25.93 -5.92
C GLY A 465 22.84 -24.91 -5.80
N ASN A 466 23.85 -24.97 -6.67
CA ASN A 466 24.74 -23.87 -7.08
C ASN A 466 25.17 -22.81 -6.03
N GLY A 467 25.23 -23.12 -4.73
CA GLY A 467 25.47 -22.13 -3.66
C GLY A 467 26.92 -21.64 -3.58
N GLY A 468 27.82 -22.16 -4.42
CA GLY A 468 29.17 -21.62 -4.54
C GLY A 468 29.13 -20.19 -5.06
N THR A 469 29.71 -19.25 -4.32
CA THR A 469 29.60 -17.80 -4.54
C THR A 469 29.93 -17.38 -5.98
N SER A 470 30.85 -18.12 -6.62
CA SER A 470 31.28 -17.93 -8.00
C SER A 470 30.29 -18.35 -9.08
N ASN A 471 29.20 -19.06 -8.78
CA ASN A 471 28.27 -19.53 -9.82
C ASN A 471 27.47 -18.39 -10.46
N GLY A 472 27.13 -18.51 -11.74
CA GLY A 472 26.22 -17.59 -12.41
C GLY A 472 24.75 -17.90 -12.12
N LEU A 473 24.10 -17.16 -11.21
CA LEU A 473 22.66 -17.28 -10.92
C LEU A 473 21.92 -15.99 -11.27
N LEU A 474 20.59 -16.11 -11.42
CA LEU A 474 19.74 -14.96 -11.72
C LEU A 474 19.82 -13.92 -10.60
N VAL A 475 19.92 -12.66 -10.99
CA VAL A 475 19.97 -11.53 -10.07
C VAL A 475 18.67 -10.75 -10.15
N PHE A 476 17.97 -10.66 -9.03
CA PHE A 476 16.78 -9.83 -8.87
C PHE A 476 17.09 -8.74 -7.83
N PRO A 477 17.43 -7.52 -8.27
CA PRO A 477 17.68 -6.41 -7.37
C PRO A 477 16.48 -6.18 -6.44
N SER A 478 16.76 -6.03 -5.15
CA SER A 478 15.76 -5.67 -4.14
C SER A 478 16.23 -4.45 -3.36
N LEU A 479 15.30 -3.55 -3.06
CA LEU A 479 15.61 -2.27 -2.44
C LEU A 479 14.44 -1.77 -1.59
N PHE A 480 14.71 -0.76 -0.79
CA PHE A 480 13.71 -0.06 0.01
C PHE A 480 13.41 1.30 -0.61
N LEU A 481 12.13 1.65 -0.66
CA LEU A 481 11.70 3.00 -1.02
C LEU A 481 11.86 3.93 0.19
N SER A 482 12.28 5.17 -0.06
CA SER A 482 12.33 6.23 0.95
C SER A 482 10.97 6.40 1.62
N SER A 483 10.95 6.66 2.93
CA SER A 483 9.70 6.73 3.68
C SER A 483 8.79 7.89 3.26
N GLY A 484 9.28 8.89 2.53
CA GLY A 484 8.47 9.96 1.96
C GLY A 484 7.67 9.56 0.70
N VAL A 485 7.89 8.39 0.12
CA VAL A 485 7.24 7.96 -1.13
C VAL A 485 5.75 7.72 -0.90
N LYS A 486 4.93 8.23 -1.82
CA LYS A 486 3.48 8.17 -1.73
C LYS A 486 2.89 7.30 -2.83
N ILE A 487 1.66 6.82 -2.61
CA ILE A 487 0.84 6.24 -3.66
C ILE A 487 -0.13 7.31 -4.15
N ILE A 488 -0.25 7.45 -5.46
CA ILE A 488 -1.20 8.36 -6.10
C ILE A 488 -2.39 7.62 -6.76
N SER A 489 -2.19 6.36 -7.18
CA SER A 489 -3.20 5.54 -7.83
C SER A 489 -2.80 4.04 -7.87
N GLY A 490 -3.68 3.19 -8.39
CA GLY A 490 -3.47 1.74 -8.53
C GLY A 490 -4.02 0.91 -7.38
N ASN A 491 -4.23 -0.38 -7.62
CA ASN A 491 -4.70 -1.34 -6.61
C ASN A 491 -3.72 -2.50 -6.36
N GLY A 492 -2.56 -2.49 -7.03
CA GLY A 492 -1.51 -3.47 -6.88
C GLY A 492 -1.72 -4.76 -7.68
N SER A 493 -2.82 -4.91 -8.43
CA SER A 493 -2.96 -6.01 -9.38
C SER A 493 -2.01 -5.84 -10.56
N ILE A 494 -1.71 -6.92 -11.30
CA ILE A 494 -0.82 -6.85 -12.47
C ILE A 494 -1.33 -5.89 -13.55
N ASN A 495 -2.66 -5.76 -13.68
CA ASN A 495 -3.31 -4.88 -14.66
C ASN A 495 -3.49 -3.45 -14.15
N ASN A 496 -3.37 -3.24 -12.84
CA ASN A 496 -3.43 -1.92 -12.22
C ASN A 496 -2.42 -1.78 -11.06
N PRO A 497 -1.11 -1.84 -11.36
CA PRO A 497 -0.05 -1.70 -10.35
C PRO A 497 -0.13 -0.35 -9.63
N TYR A 498 0.38 -0.29 -8.40
CA TYR A 498 0.49 0.98 -7.68
C TYR A 498 1.39 1.97 -8.43
N GLN A 499 0.96 3.22 -8.51
CA GLN A 499 1.75 4.32 -9.06
C GLN A 499 2.33 5.17 -7.94
N LEU A 500 3.63 5.43 -8.02
CA LEU A 500 4.35 6.23 -7.03
C LEU A 500 4.22 7.73 -7.34
N GLY A 501 3.92 8.50 -6.29
CA GLY A 501 4.13 9.95 -6.24
C GLY A 501 5.38 10.25 -5.43
N VAL A 502 6.32 10.97 -6.05
CA VAL A 502 7.70 11.13 -5.56
C VAL A 502 8.14 12.58 -5.50
#